data_AF-A0A0B5DMI6-F1
#
_entry.id   AF-A0A0B5DMI6-F1
#
_cell.length_a   1.000
_cell.length_b   1.000
_cell.length_c   1.000
_cell.angle_alpha   90.00
_cell.angle_beta   90.00
_cell.angle_gamma   90.00
#
_symmetry.space_group_name_H-M   'P 1'
#
loop_
_entity.id
_entity.type
_entity.pdbx_description
1 polymer ?
#
loop_
_entity_poly.entity_id
_entity_poly.type
_entity_poly.pdbx_seq_one_letter_code
_entity_poly.pdbx_strand_id
1 'polypeptide(L)'
;MESSVLGHWLVSFQETVTTIAHALDESRPTHDYGPLPQAVRKATRLYAAATFPSSYGMVLEEAPADDDELPLPEVASTESLLDRAMGTVLDITDRAEAGPGAVDAVIETALPLGGRVFNRLAELTEVLADSGADISLTWSSPYSGVRASRLGTGSAQRCRDALRAAQPEERQELLVGMLVGGSMLRRTVEIETTDQGVITARVDHEVPSLLGAYANHRITAEVLVSTVRSPHGREHHSYVVLHLSLYEN
;
A
#
# COMPACT_ATOMS: atom_id res chain seq x y z
N MET A 1 -31.66 2.56 3.08
CA MET A 1 -30.67 2.34 4.15
C MET A 1 -29.52 1.50 3.63
N GLU A 2 -29.79 0.41 2.90
CA GLU A 2 -28.73 -0.44 2.31
C GLU A 2 -28.06 0.17 1.07
N SER A 3 -28.80 0.87 0.19
CA SER A 3 -28.22 1.58 -0.97
C SER A 3 -27.27 2.73 -0.58
N SER A 4 -27.51 3.37 0.56
CA SER A 4 -26.61 4.41 1.09
C SER A 4 -25.31 3.82 1.64
N VAL A 5 -25.34 2.61 2.20
CA VAL A 5 -24.14 1.91 2.70
C VAL A 5 -23.23 1.55 1.53
N LEU A 6 -23.76 0.92 0.48
CA LEU A 6 -22.96 0.58 -0.70
C LEU A 6 -22.38 1.83 -1.37
N GLY A 7 -23.18 2.90 -1.53
CA GLY A 7 -22.70 4.17 -2.07
C GLY A 7 -21.55 4.78 -1.27
N HIS A 8 -21.68 4.85 0.07
CA HIS A 8 -20.61 5.35 0.94
C HIS A 8 -19.36 4.47 0.89
N TRP A 9 -19.55 3.15 0.88
CA TRP A 9 -18.45 2.19 0.81
C TRP A 9 -17.69 2.33 -0.51
N LEU A 10 -18.37 2.46 -1.64
CA LEU A 10 -17.75 2.64 -2.96
C LEU A 10 -16.95 3.92 -3.08
N VAL A 11 -17.44 5.03 -2.50
CA VAL A 11 -16.69 6.29 -2.45
C VAL A 11 -15.41 6.11 -1.62
N SER A 12 -15.54 5.56 -0.42
CA SER A 12 -14.39 5.29 0.45
C SER A 12 -13.40 4.31 -0.19
N PHE A 13 -13.90 3.32 -0.92
CA PHE A 13 -13.10 2.34 -1.65
C PHE A 13 -12.29 3.00 -2.77
N GLN A 14 -12.93 3.82 -3.61
CA GLN A 14 -12.25 4.58 -4.66
C GLN A 14 -11.17 5.50 -4.08
N GLU A 15 -11.46 6.20 -2.99
CA GLU A 15 -10.49 7.07 -2.32
C GLU A 15 -9.31 6.28 -1.74
N THR A 16 -9.57 5.10 -1.17
CA THR A 16 -8.56 4.19 -0.64
C THR A 16 -7.66 3.67 -1.75
N VAL A 17 -8.22 3.14 -2.83
CA VAL A 17 -7.46 2.65 -4.00
C VAL A 17 -6.57 3.76 -4.58
N THR A 18 -7.13 4.95 -4.78
CA THR A 18 -6.37 6.10 -5.31
C THR A 18 -5.23 6.52 -4.38
N THR A 19 -5.46 6.46 -3.06
CA THR A 19 -4.45 6.83 -2.06
C THR A 19 -3.33 5.80 -1.99
N ILE A 20 -3.66 4.51 -2.05
CA ILE A 20 -2.67 3.42 -2.12
C ILE A 20 -1.88 3.51 -3.42
N ALA A 21 -2.53 3.75 -4.55
CA ALA A 21 -1.86 3.97 -5.81
C ALA A 21 -0.85 5.12 -5.74
N HIS A 22 -1.22 6.24 -5.11
CA HIS A 22 -0.29 7.35 -4.90
C HIS A 22 0.90 6.96 -4.00
N ALA A 23 0.68 6.14 -2.97
CA ALA A 23 1.75 5.64 -2.10
C ALA A 23 2.68 4.63 -2.82
N LEU A 24 2.19 3.98 -3.88
CA LEU A 24 2.93 3.02 -4.70
C LEU A 24 3.62 3.65 -5.93
N ASP A 25 3.27 4.90 -6.26
CA ASP A 25 3.80 5.66 -7.39
C ASP A 25 5.26 6.07 -7.10
N GLU A 26 6.16 5.72 -8.01
CA GLU A 26 7.61 5.97 -7.92
C GLU A 26 7.97 7.45 -8.09
N SER A 27 7.07 8.24 -8.66
CA SER A 27 7.28 9.68 -8.91
C SER A 27 6.87 10.57 -7.74
N ARG A 28 6.63 9.98 -6.56
CA ARG A 28 6.08 10.65 -5.39
C ARG A 28 6.97 11.84 -4.94
N PRO A 29 6.40 13.02 -4.70
CA PRO A 29 7.03 14.02 -3.84
C PRO A 29 7.17 13.42 -2.43
N THR A 30 8.31 13.60 -1.77
CA THR A 30 8.64 13.11 -0.42
C THR A 30 7.71 13.60 0.72
N HIS A 31 6.59 14.25 0.41
CA HIS A 31 5.69 14.86 1.37
C HIS A 31 4.26 14.32 1.23
N ASP A 32 3.69 13.85 2.33
CA ASP A 32 2.31 13.33 2.44
C ASP A 32 1.23 14.41 2.31
N TYR A 33 1.64 15.68 2.24
CA TYR A 33 0.77 16.84 2.26
C TYR A 33 0.44 17.31 0.85
N GLY A 34 -0.86 17.35 0.54
CA GLY A 34 -1.37 17.94 -0.69
C GLY A 34 -2.44 17.12 -1.39
N PRO A 35 -3.06 17.69 -2.43
CA PRO A 35 -4.04 16.97 -3.25
C PRO A 35 -3.37 15.81 -4.00
N LEU A 36 -4.07 14.68 -4.13
CA LEU A 36 -3.60 13.56 -4.97
C LEU A 36 -3.43 14.04 -6.42
N PRO A 37 -2.29 13.75 -7.09
CA PRO A 37 -2.03 14.13 -8.47
C PRO A 37 -3.15 13.68 -9.41
N GLN A 38 -3.46 14.50 -10.42
CA GLN A 38 -4.52 14.18 -11.39
C GLN A 38 -4.19 12.93 -12.20
N ALA A 39 -2.91 12.69 -12.50
CA ALA A 39 -2.45 11.49 -13.19
C ALA A 39 -2.83 10.21 -12.43
N VAL A 40 -2.54 10.15 -11.12
CA VAL A 40 -2.93 9.01 -10.26
C VAL A 40 -4.46 8.86 -10.23
N ARG A 41 -5.20 9.95 -10.05
CA ARG A 41 -6.68 9.92 -10.05
C ARG A 41 -7.26 9.39 -11.36
N LYS A 42 -6.66 9.73 -12.50
CA LYS A 42 -7.09 9.24 -13.81
C LYS A 42 -6.78 7.76 -13.96
N ALA A 43 -5.55 7.36 -13.59
CA ALA A 43 -5.06 5.98 -13.71
C ALA A 43 -5.82 4.98 -12.81
N THR A 44 -6.42 5.42 -11.71
CA THR A 44 -7.10 4.52 -10.75
C THR A 44 -8.61 4.68 -10.72
N ARG A 45 -9.19 5.37 -11.71
CA ARG A 45 -10.62 5.65 -11.71
C ARG A 45 -11.42 4.40 -12.06
N LEU A 46 -12.35 4.04 -11.19
CA LEU A 46 -13.28 2.94 -11.41
C LEU A 46 -14.67 3.48 -11.83
N TYR A 47 -15.31 2.79 -12.75
CA TYR A 47 -16.65 3.11 -13.26
C TYR A 47 -17.63 1.99 -12.96
N ALA A 48 -18.84 2.36 -12.53
CA ALA A 48 -19.92 1.40 -12.32
C ALA A 48 -20.52 0.96 -13.67
N ALA A 49 -20.43 -0.33 -13.99
CA ALA A 49 -20.90 -0.89 -15.27
C ALA A 49 -22.26 -1.60 -15.15
N ALA A 50 -22.50 -2.33 -14.06
CA ALA A 50 -23.73 -3.10 -13.87
C ALA A 50 -24.10 -3.26 -12.38
N THR A 51 -25.40 -3.31 -12.08
CA THR A 51 -25.95 -3.59 -10.74
C THR A 51 -26.81 -4.86 -10.78
N PHE A 52 -26.61 -5.78 -9.83
CA PHE A 52 -27.34 -7.06 -9.81
C PHE A 52 -28.58 -7.01 -8.89
N PRO A 53 -29.71 -7.66 -9.26
CA PRO A 53 -30.96 -7.57 -8.48
C PRO A 53 -31.04 -8.43 -7.21
N SER A 54 -30.25 -9.52 -7.07
CA SER A 54 -30.46 -10.54 -6.02
C SER A 54 -29.40 -10.60 -4.91
N SER A 55 -28.47 -9.66 -4.92
CA SER A 55 -27.56 -9.27 -3.85
C SER A 55 -26.98 -7.95 -4.33
N TYR A 56 -26.81 -6.94 -3.46
CA TYR A 56 -26.34 -5.61 -3.85
C TYR A 56 -24.89 -5.67 -4.37
N GLY A 57 -24.72 -6.14 -5.60
CA GLY A 57 -23.46 -6.30 -6.30
C GLY A 57 -23.34 -5.25 -7.38
N MET A 58 -22.12 -4.78 -7.59
CA MET A 58 -21.80 -3.84 -8.63
C MET A 58 -20.51 -4.26 -9.33
N VAL A 59 -20.46 -4.13 -10.65
CA VAL A 59 -19.23 -4.31 -11.42
C VAL A 59 -18.53 -2.96 -11.54
N LEU A 60 -17.25 -2.93 -11.17
CA LEU A 60 -16.36 -1.80 -11.34
C LEU A 60 -15.36 -2.11 -12.46
N GLU A 61 -15.25 -1.22 -13.43
CA GLU A 61 -14.32 -1.34 -14.56
C GLU A 61 -13.30 -0.19 -14.53
N GLU A 62 -12.09 -0.47 -15.02
CA GLU A 62 -11.08 0.57 -15.26
C GLU A 62 -11.61 1.63 -16.24
N ALA A 63 -11.06 2.84 -16.17
CA ALA A 63 -11.31 3.85 -17.17
C ALA A 63 -11.02 3.32 -18.59
N PRO A 64 -11.89 3.57 -19.59
CA PRO A 64 -11.52 3.31 -20.97
C PRO A 64 -10.24 4.08 -21.30
N ALA A 65 -9.32 3.43 -22.01
CA ALA A 65 -8.13 4.09 -22.51
C ALA A 65 -8.54 5.28 -23.40
N ASP A 66 -7.86 6.42 -23.25
CA ASP A 66 -8.05 7.52 -24.20
C ASP A 66 -7.46 7.07 -25.55
N ASP A 67 -8.27 7.08 -26.61
CA ASP A 67 -7.88 6.65 -27.96
C ASP A 67 -6.68 7.44 -28.54
N ASP A 68 -6.30 8.56 -27.93
CA ASP A 68 -5.15 9.40 -28.33
C ASP A 68 -3.79 8.90 -27.79
N GLU A 69 -3.77 7.92 -26.87
CA GLU A 69 -2.55 7.29 -26.36
C GLU A 69 -2.46 5.82 -26.83
N LEU A 70 -2.22 5.62 -28.13
CA LEU A 70 -1.91 4.29 -28.66
C LEU A 70 -0.61 3.77 -28.01
N PRO A 71 -0.63 2.65 -27.27
CA PRO A 71 0.58 2.08 -26.70
C PRO A 71 1.45 1.53 -27.83
N LEU A 72 2.71 1.99 -27.90
CA LEU A 72 3.74 1.36 -28.73
C LEU A 72 3.91 -0.10 -28.25
N PRO A 73 3.86 -1.09 -29.13
CA PRO A 73 4.02 -2.48 -28.74
C PRO A 73 5.52 -2.76 -28.60
N GLU A 74 6.10 -2.55 -27.41
CA GLU A 74 7.36 -3.17 -26.94
C GLU A 74 7.85 -2.55 -25.62
N VAL A 75 7.22 -2.90 -24.49
CA VAL A 75 7.92 -3.23 -23.23
C VAL A 75 7.05 -4.28 -22.54
N ALA A 76 7.64 -5.41 -22.13
CA ALA A 76 6.94 -6.47 -21.41
C ALA A 76 6.20 -5.89 -20.20
N SER A 77 4.88 -6.14 -20.18
CA SER A 77 3.87 -5.78 -19.19
C SER A 77 4.37 -5.63 -17.76
N THR A 78 4.60 -4.39 -17.32
CA THR A 78 4.55 -4.07 -15.89
C THR A 78 3.08 -3.98 -15.48
N GLU A 79 2.73 -4.64 -14.37
CA GLU A 79 1.41 -4.56 -13.74
C GLU A 79 0.96 -3.08 -13.62
N SER A 80 -0.30 -2.79 -13.98
CA SER A 80 -0.80 -1.40 -13.94
C SER A 80 -0.79 -0.84 -12.52
N LEU A 81 -0.74 0.48 -12.38
CA LEU A 81 -0.81 1.12 -11.06
C LEU A 81 -2.11 0.79 -10.31
N LEU A 82 -3.22 0.70 -11.05
CA LEU A 82 -4.51 0.28 -10.51
C LEU A 82 -4.45 -1.16 -10.02
N ASP A 83 -3.89 -2.09 -10.79
CA ASP A 83 -3.76 -3.50 -10.41
C ASP A 83 -2.92 -3.67 -9.14
N ARG A 84 -1.79 -2.97 -9.05
CA ARG A 84 -0.93 -2.96 -7.84
C ARG A 84 -1.69 -2.43 -6.62
N ALA A 85 -2.46 -1.36 -6.80
CA ALA A 85 -3.26 -0.77 -5.72
C ALA A 85 -4.39 -1.71 -5.29
N MET A 86 -5.12 -2.30 -6.24
CA MET A 86 -6.16 -3.30 -5.99
C MET A 86 -5.60 -4.53 -5.29
N GLY A 87 -4.47 -5.06 -5.78
CA GLY A 87 -3.75 -6.16 -5.17
C GLY A 87 -3.39 -5.87 -3.71
N THR A 88 -2.94 -4.65 -3.43
CA THR A 88 -2.63 -4.18 -2.05
C THR A 88 -3.88 -4.09 -1.17
N VAL A 89 -5.01 -3.59 -1.69
CA VAL A 89 -6.28 -3.55 -0.94
C VAL A 89 -6.76 -4.97 -0.60
N LEU A 90 -6.72 -5.89 -1.56
CA LEU A 90 -7.10 -7.29 -1.35
C LEU A 90 -6.15 -7.97 -0.34
N ASP A 91 -4.87 -7.65 -0.40
CA ASP A 91 -3.84 -8.10 0.54
C ASP A 91 -4.09 -7.67 1.98
N ILE A 92 -4.50 -6.43 2.19
CA ILE A 92 -4.86 -5.90 3.51
C ILE A 92 -6.16 -6.55 3.98
N THR A 93 -7.11 -6.73 3.08
CA THR A 93 -8.41 -7.34 3.37
C THR A 93 -8.26 -8.80 3.79
N ASP A 94 -7.46 -9.59 3.07
CA ASP A 94 -7.19 -10.99 3.41
C ASP A 94 -6.46 -11.11 4.76
N ARG A 95 -5.53 -10.20 5.05
CA ARG A 95 -4.84 -10.15 6.35
C ARG A 95 -5.77 -9.77 7.50
N ALA A 96 -6.74 -8.89 7.28
CA ALA A 96 -7.76 -8.53 8.26
C ALA A 96 -8.60 -9.75 8.70
N GLU A 97 -8.80 -10.72 7.79
CA GLU A 97 -9.51 -11.98 8.05
C GLU A 97 -8.65 -13.12 8.58
N ALA A 98 -7.32 -12.97 8.63
CA ALA A 98 -6.39 -14.06 8.95
C ALA A 98 -6.43 -14.56 10.42
N GLY A 99 -7.37 -14.05 11.23
CA GLY A 99 -7.59 -14.51 12.61
C GLY A 99 -6.61 -13.89 13.61
N PRO A 100 -6.01 -14.67 14.54
CA PRO A 100 -5.07 -14.14 15.52
C PRO A 100 -3.87 -13.47 14.86
N GLY A 101 -3.61 -12.21 15.21
CA GLY A 101 -2.52 -11.41 14.60
C GLY A 101 -2.93 -10.61 13.37
N ALA A 102 -4.19 -10.68 12.91
CA ALA A 102 -4.70 -9.89 11.78
C ALA A 102 -4.41 -8.39 11.91
N VAL A 103 -4.56 -7.84 13.12
CA VAL A 103 -4.28 -6.42 13.41
C VAL A 103 -2.82 -6.07 13.10
N ASP A 104 -1.88 -6.85 13.62
CA ASP A 104 -0.46 -6.62 13.39
C ASP A 104 -0.12 -6.80 11.90
N ALA A 105 -0.70 -7.79 11.22
CA ALA A 105 -0.49 -8.03 9.79
C ALA A 105 -1.01 -6.87 8.92
N VAL A 106 -2.16 -6.29 9.25
CA VAL A 106 -2.72 -5.11 8.58
C VAL A 106 -1.80 -3.90 8.79
N ILE A 107 -1.34 -3.68 10.03
CA ILE A 107 -0.42 -2.58 10.36
C ILE A 107 0.91 -2.74 9.62
N GLU A 108 1.51 -3.93 9.63
CA GLU A 108 2.77 -4.24 8.92
C GLU A 108 2.65 -3.97 7.40
N THR A 109 1.48 -4.22 6.83
CA THR A 109 1.22 -4.02 5.39
C THR A 109 0.93 -2.56 5.06
N ALA A 110 0.23 -1.85 5.95
CA ALA A 110 -0.13 -0.45 5.74
C ALA A 110 1.02 0.52 6.04
N LEU A 111 1.89 0.20 7.02
CA LEU A 111 2.96 1.09 7.51
C LEU A 111 3.85 1.66 6.38
N PRO A 112 4.34 0.85 5.43
CA PRO A 112 5.16 1.36 4.33
C PRO A 112 4.42 2.28 3.35
N LEU A 113 3.07 2.33 3.41
CA LEU A 113 2.24 3.15 2.53
C LEU A 113 1.97 4.55 3.13
N GLY A 114 2.33 4.78 4.39
CA GLY A 114 2.26 6.07 5.07
C GLY A 114 0.91 6.35 5.76
N GLY A 115 0.90 7.41 6.59
CA GLY A 115 -0.24 7.75 7.45
C GLY A 115 -1.53 8.09 6.70
N ARG A 116 -1.42 8.61 5.48
CA ARG A 116 -2.59 8.88 4.63
C ARG A 116 -3.37 7.59 4.30
N VAL A 117 -2.66 6.48 4.06
CA VAL A 117 -3.29 5.19 3.80
C VAL A 117 -3.93 4.62 5.06
N PHE A 118 -3.33 4.80 6.24
CA PHE A 118 -3.96 4.40 7.52
C PHE A 118 -5.34 5.03 7.68
N ASN A 119 -5.43 6.35 7.47
CA ASN A 119 -6.68 7.08 7.62
C ASN A 119 -7.74 6.58 6.62
N ARG A 120 -7.37 6.36 5.36
CA ARG A 120 -8.31 5.84 4.34
C ARG A 120 -8.78 4.42 4.63
N LEU A 121 -7.89 3.54 5.09
CA LEU A 121 -8.26 2.19 5.51
C LEU A 121 -9.18 2.22 6.74
N ALA A 122 -8.93 3.10 7.70
CA ALA A 122 -9.80 3.28 8.86
C ALA A 122 -11.22 3.77 8.44
N GLU A 123 -11.31 4.73 7.53
CA GLU A 123 -12.58 5.22 6.97
C GLU A 123 -13.32 4.14 6.16
N LEU A 124 -12.60 3.35 5.36
CA LEU A 124 -13.18 2.26 4.57
C LEU A 124 -13.77 1.16 5.46
N THR A 125 -13.02 0.77 6.49
CA THR A 125 -13.45 -0.25 7.46
C THR A 125 -14.55 0.25 8.39
N GLU A 126 -14.61 1.55 8.67
CA GLU A 126 -15.70 2.19 9.42
C GLU A 126 -17.06 2.01 8.77
N VAL A 127 -17.16 2.19 7.44
CA VAL A 127 -18.44 2.05 6.74
C VAL A 127 -19.05 0.67 6.99
N LEU A 128 -18.24 -0.40 6.94
CA LEU A 128 -18.70 -1.77 7.17
C LEU A 128 -19.00 -2.06 8.64
N ALA A 129 -18.13 -1.56 9.53
CA ALA A 129 -18.28 -1.73 10.97
C ALA A 129 -19.56 -1.08 11.50
N ASP A 130 -19.89 0.12 11.03
CA ASP A 130 -21.08 0.86 11.46
C ASP A 130 -22.37 0.34 10.82
N SER A 131 -22.29 -0.19 9.60
CA SER A 131 -23.47 -0.73 8.91
C SER A 131 -23.81 -2.17 9.28
N GLY A 132 -22.89 -2.91 9.91
CA GLY A 132 -23.05 -4.34 10.12
C GLY A 132 -23.01 -5.17 8.82
N ALA A 133 -22.37 -4.64 7.78
CA ALA A 133 -22.34 -5.27 6.46
C ALA A 133 -21.01 -5.97 6.19
N ASP A 134 -21.10 -7.06 5.44
CA ASP A 134 -19.94 -7.75 4.89
C ASP A 134 -19.76 -7.37 3.42
N ILE A 135 -18.52 -7.32 2.95
CA ILE A 135 -18.22 -7.10 1.52
C ILE A 135 -17.43 -8.29 0.97
N SER A 136 -17.71 -8.65 -0.28
CA SER A 136 -16.89 -9.56 -1.07
C SER A 136 -16.45 -8.84 -2.34
N LEU A 137 -15.16 -8.86 -2.60
CA LEU A 137 -14.50 -8.20 -3.71
C LEU A 137 -13.91 -9.26 -4.62
N THR A 138 -14.24 -9.22 -5.91
CA THR A 138 -13.57 -10.02 -6.93
C THR A 138 -12.94 -9.09 -7.94
N TRP A 139 -11.61 -9.13 -8.04
CA TRP A 139 -10.84 -8.40 -9.03
C TRP A 139 -10.38 -9.35 -10.13
N SER A 140 -10.48 -8.91 -11.37
CA SER A 140 -10.00 -9.64 -12.55
C SER A 140 -9.06 -8.74 -13.32
N SER A 141 -7.79 -9.13 -13.38
CA SER A 141 -6.74 -8.41 -14.09
C SER A 141 -6.18 -9.28 -15.22
N PRO A 142 -5.84 -8.70 -16.39
CA PRO A 142 -5.08 -9.42 -17.40
C PRO A 142 -3.66 -9.80 -16.93
N TYR A 143 -3.13 -9.13 -15.89
CA TYR A 143 -1.77 -9.36 -15.39
C TYR A 143 -1.73 -10.29 -14.18
N SER A 144 -2.64 -10.11 -13.21
CA SER A 144 -2.65 -10.87 -11.95
C SER A 144 -3.75 -11.94 -11.86
N GLY A 145 -4.57 -12.09 -12.91
CA GLY A 145 -5.65 -13.07 -12.96
C GLY A 145 -6.86 -12.66 -12.11
N VAL A 146 -7.63 -13.66 -11.65
CA VAL A 146 -8.83 -13.44 -10.84
C VAL A 146 -8.51 -13.69 -9.37
N ARG A 147 -8.79 -12.72 -8.51
CA ARG A 147 -8.66 -12.82 -7.05
C ARG A 147 -9.95 -12.38 -6.37
N ALA A 148 -10.36 -13.15 -5.36
CA ALA A 148 -11.49 -12.80 -4.51
C ALA A 148 -11.02 -12.63 -3.07
N SER A 149 -11.55 -11.62 -2.40
CA SER A 149 -11.34 -11.33 -0.98
C SER A 149 -12.68 -11.00 -0.30
N ARG A 150 -12.77 -11.25 1.00
CA ARG A 150 -13.96 -10.94 1.79
C ARG A 150 -13.54 -10.19 3.04
N LEU A 151 -14.32 -9.18 3.42
CA LEU A 151 -14.20 -8.51 4.71
C LEU A 151 -15.52 -8.59 5.44
N GLY A 152 -15.51 -9.23 6.60
CA GLY A 152 -16.64 -9.30 7.50
C GLY A 152 -16.67 -8.12 8.47
N THR A 153 -17.86 -7.80 8.96
CA THR A 153 -18.11 -6.71 9.92
C THR A 153 -17.17 -6.76 11.13
N GLY A 154 -16.99 -7.94 11.74
CA GLY A 154 -16.16 -8.08 12.93
C GLY A 154 -14.68 -7.81 12.67
N SER A 155 -14.18 -8.17 11.49
CA SER A 155 -12.80 -7.92 11.08
C SER A 155 -12.60 -6.45 10.69
N ALA A 156 -13.58 -5.84 10.01
CA ALA A 156 -13.61 -4.41 9.73
C ALA A 156 -13.56 -3.58 11.02
N GLN A 157 -14.38 -3.93 12.01
CA GLN A 157 -14.39 -3.28 13.34
C GLN A 157 -13.01 -3.32 14.01
N ARG A 158 -12.38 -4.51 14.07
CA ARG A 158 -11.03 -4.65 14.68
C ARG A 158 -9.98 -3.83 13.92
N CYS A 159 -10.03 -3.83 12.59
CA CYS A 159 -9.09 -3.06 11.77
C CYS A 159 -9.28 -1.57 11.96
N ARG A 160 -10.52 -1.07 11.96
CA ARG A 160 -10.84 0.33 12.21
C ARG A 160 -10.28 0.80 13.55
N ASP A 161 -10.57 0.05 14.62
CA ASP A 161 -10.14 0.43 15.96
C ASP A 161 -8.61 0.41 16.08
N ALA A 162 -7.95 -0.58 15.47
CA ALA A 162 -6.49 -0.64 15.44
C ALA A 162 -5.85 0.49 14.63
N LEU A 163 -6.34 0.75 13.41
CA LEU A 163 -5.82 1.80 12.52
C LEU A 163 -6.05 3.20 13.10
N ARG A 164 -7.13 3.43 13.84
CA ARG A 164 -7.38 4.71 14.55
C ARG A 164 -6.48 4.90 15.76
N ALA A 165 -6.19 3.83 16.49
CA ALA A 165 -5.29 3.88 17.64
C ALA A 165 -3.82 3.98 17.22
N ALA A 166 -3.48 3.39 16.08
CA ALA A 166 -2.15 3.36 15.52
C ALA A 166 -1.90 4.61 14.66
N GLN A 167 -1.26 5.63 15.23
CA GLN A 167 -0.77 6.78 14.46
C GLN A 167 0.72 6.57 14.15
N PRO A 168 1.10 6.39 12.86
CA PRO A 168 2.50 6.31 12.50
C PRO A 168 3.22 7.63 12.79
N GLU A 169 4.37 7.54 13.45
CA GLU A 169 5.31 8.63 13.61
C GLU A 169 6.44 8.47 12.59
N GLU A 170 6.85 9.56 11.95
CA GLU A 170 7.91 9.56 10.96
C GLU A 170 9.09 10.40 11.45
N ARG A 171 10.30 9.87 11.28
CA ARG A 171 11.54 10.60 11.56
C ARG A 171 12.61 10.23 10.56
N GLN A 172 13.47 11.20 10.23
CA GLN A 172 14.69 10.91 9.49
C GLN A 172 15.76 10.38 10.45
N GLU A 173 16.47 9.35 10.03
CA GLU A 173 17.53 8.71 10.79
C GLU A 173 18.70 8.39 9.85
N LEU A 174 19.93 8.43 10.38
CA LEU A 174 21.13 8.02 9.66
C LEU A 174 21.52 6.62 10.13
N LEU A 175 21.45 5.65 9.23
CA LEU A 175 21.90 4.28 9.48
C LEU A 175 23.30 4.10 8.90
N VAL A 176 24.22 3.59 9.72
CA VAL A 176 25.56 3.18 9.27
C VAL A 176 25.65 1.66 9.31
N GLY A 177 25.97 1.05 8.17
CA GLY A 177 25.98 -0.40 8.03
C GLY A 177 26.61 -0.87 6.74
N MET A 178 26.48 -2.16 6.45
CA MET A 178 26.92 -2.77 5.20
C MET A 178 25.72 -3.09 4.31
N LEU A 179 25.77 -2.73 3.03
CA LEU A 179 24.74 -3.13 2.08
C LEU A 179 24.98 -4.58 1.65
N VAL A 180 24.16 -5.53 2.14
CA VAL A 180 24.41 -6.97 1.95
C VAL A 180 23.55 -7.59 0.84
N GLY A 181 22.44 -6.96 0.47
CA GLY A 181 21.53 -7.54 -0.51
C GLY A 181 20.38 -6.62 -0.91
N GLY A 182 19.48 -7.12 -1.75
CA GLY A 182 18.29 -6.41 -2.18
C GLY A 182 17.34 -7.27 -3.01
N SER A 183 16.09 -6.84 -3.10
CA SER A 183 15.02 -7.49 -3.85
C SER A 183 14.44 -6.54 -4.89
N MET A 184 14.61 -6.87 -6.17
CA MET A 184 13.94 -6.13 -7.25
C MET A 184 12.42 -6.20 -7.16
N LEU A 185 11.90 -7.38 -6.80
CA LEU A 185 10.46 -7.62 -6.69
C LEU A 185 9.83 -6.78 -5.59
N ARG A 186 10.50 -6.67 -4.44
CA ARG A 186 10.00 -5.89 -3.29
C ARG A 186 10.47 -4.45 -3.27
N ARG A 187 11.40 -4.10 -4.16
CA ARG A 187 12.11 -2.81 -4.20
C ARG A 187 12.71 -2.45 -2.85
N THR A 188 13.47 -3.39 -2.31
CA THR A 188 14.12 -3.23 -1.02
C THR A 188 15.61 -3.50 -1.13
N VAL A 189 16.36 -2.90 -0.22
CA VAL A 189 17.76 -3.24 0.06
C VAL A 189 17.88 -3.72 1.50
N GLU A 190 18.91 -4.52 1.76
CA GLU A 190 19.23 -5.08 3.07
C GLU A 190 20.50 -4.44 3.59
N ILE A 191 20.42 -3.81 4.75
CA ILE A 191 21.50 -3.08 5.41
C ILE A 191 21.81 -3.79 6.73
N GLU A 192 22.97 -4.43 6.81
CA GLU A 192 23.46 -5.02 8.05
C GLU A 192 24.09 -3.93 8.94
N THR A 193 23.45 -3.66 10.06
CA THR A 193 23.92 -2.70 11.08
C THR A 193 24.55 -3.45 12.26
N THR A 194 25.44 -2.78 13.00
CA THR A 194 26.09 -3.38 14.18
C THR A 194 25.12 -3.61 15.34
N ASP A 195 24.07 -2.79 15.43
CA ASP A 195 23.26 -2.69 16.65
C ASP A 195 21.87 -3.30 16.48
N GLN A 196 21.32 -3.30 15.26
CA GLN A 196 19.94 -3.72 14.96
C GLN A 196 19.87 -4.94 14.03
N GLY A 197 21.02 -5.49 13.62
CA GLY A 197 21.09 -6.57 12.65
C GLY A 197 20.73 -6.10 11.24
N VAL A 198 20.07 -6.97 10.46
CA VAL A 198 19.70 -6.69 9.07
C VAL A 198 18.39 -5.90 9.01
N ILE A 199 18.47 -4.67 8.51
CA ILE A 199 17.34 -3.80 8.24
C ILE A 199 16.98 -3.90 6.76
N THR A 200 15.71 -4.17 6.48
CA THR A 200 15.17 -4.10 5.11
C THR A 200 14.56 -2.73 4.87
N ALA A 201 15.12 -1.97 3.93
CA ALA A 201 14.66 -0.62 3.60
C ALA A 201 14.16 -0.55 2.15
N ARG A 202 13.03 0.11 1.93
CA ARG A 202 12.48 0.36 0.59
C ARG A 202 13.31 1.41 -0.13
N VAL A 203 13.41 1.29 -1.44
CA VAL A 203 14.14 2.21 -2.31
C VAL A 203 13.27 2.61 -3.49
N ASP A 204 13.30 3.89 -3.85
CA ASP A 204 12.63 4.42 -5.06
C ASP A 204 13.51 4.28 -6.31
N HIS A 205 14.80 3.99 -6.13
CA HIS A 205 15.76 3.77 -7.21
C HIS A 205 15.80 2.31 -7.68
N GLU A 206 16.33 2.09 -8.88
CA GLU A 206 16.61 0.76 -9.39
C GLU A 206 17.59 0.02 -8.47
N VAL A 207 17.08 -1.01 -7.78
CA VAL A 207 17.84 -1.87 -6.86
C VAL A 207 19.17 -2.35 -7.47
N PRO A 208 19.24 -2.80 -8.75
CA PRO A 208 20.51 -3.20 -9.36
C PRO A 208 21.58 -2.11 -9.38
N SER A 209 21.20 -0.87 -9.64
CA SER A 209 22.15 0.26 -9.67
C SER A 209 22.71 0.53 -8.27
N LEU A 210 21.87 0.46 -7.24
CA LEU A 210 22.31 0.58 -5.85
C LEU A 210 23.24 -0.57 -5.44
N LEU A 211 22.88 -1.81 -5.79
CA LEU A 211 23.72 -2.97 -5.50
C LEU A 211 25.05 -2.91 -6.27
N GLY A 212 25.04 -2.49 -7.53
CA GLY A 212 26.27 -2.33 -8.32
C GLY A 212 27.21 -1.28 -7.75
N ALA A 213 26.67 -0.19 -7.17
CA ALA A 213 27.46 0.89 -6.59
C ALA A 213 27.96 0.59 -5.17
N TYR A 214 27.16 -0.11 -4.35
CA TYR A 214 27.36 -0.14 -2.89
C TYR A 214 27.38 -1.53 -2.26
N ALA A 215 27.09 -2.62 -2.98
CA ALA A 215 27.04 -3.95 -2.37
C ALA A 215 28.38 -4.33 -1.71
N ASN A 216 28.30 -4.95 -0.53
CA ASN A 216 29.43 -5.32 0.33
C ASN A 216 30.33 -4.14 0.74
N HIS A 217 29.86 -2.90 0.62
CA HIS A 217 30.55 -1.72 1.13
C HIS A 217 29.85 -1.19 2.38
N ARG A 218 30.64 -0.55 3.24
CA ARG A 218 30.11 0.22 4.35
C ARG A 218 29.51 1.52 3.82
N ILE A 219 28.27 1.78 4.19
CA ILE A 219 27.46 2.91 3.70
C ILE A 219 26.94 3.74 4.87
N THR A 220 26.58 4.97 4.54
CA THR A 220 25.66 5.80 5.32
C THR A 220 24.36 5.89 4.54
N ALA A 221 23.25 5.46 5.15
CA ALA A 221 21.91 5.56 4.59
C ALA A 221 21.11 6.60 5.38
N GLU A 222 20.68 7.66 4.71
CA GLU A 222 19.62 8.53 5.24
C GLU A 222 18.29 7.86 4.96
N VAL A 223 17.56 7.53 6.03
CA VAL A 223 16.29 6.81 5.94
C VAL A 223 15.17 7.59 6.61
N LEU A 224 13.98 7.54 6.02
CA LEU A 224 12.75 7.86 6.71
C LEU A 224 12.28 6.60 7.45
N VAL A 225 12.17 6.70 8.76
CA VAL A 225 11.66 5.63 9.63
C VAL A 225 10.24 5.96 10.03
N SER A 226 9.29 5.15 9.58
CA SER A 226 7.91 5.19 10.05
C SER A 226 7.75 4.16 11.17
N THR A 227 7.39 4.60 12.37
CA THR A 227 7.19 3.72 13.54
C THR A 227 5.75 3.78 13.98
N VAL A 228 5.17 2.63 14.29
CA VAL A 228 3.82 2.56 14.85
C VAL A 228 3.73 1.45 15.89
N ARG A 229 3.03 1.72 16.99
CA ARG A 229 2.77 0.72 18.02
C ARG A 229 1.36 0.17 17.85
N SER A 230 1.23 -1.14 17.69
CA SER A 230 -0.07 -1.80 17.61
C SER A 230 -0.80 -1.77 18.96
N PRO A 231 -2.13 -1.95 18.98
CA PRO A 231 -2.89 -2.01 20.23
C PRO A 231 -2.42 -3.09 21.21
N HIS A 232 -1.75 -4.13 20.72
CA HIS A 232 -1.16 -5.20 21.55
C HIS A 232 0.24 -4.86 22.09
N GLY A 233 0.73 -3.64 21.84
CA GLY A 233 2.01 -3.14 22.33
C GLY A 233 3.22 -3.49 21.47
N ARG A 234 3.03 -4.16 20.32
CA ARG A 234 4.12 -4.48 19.39
C ARG A 234 4.47 -3.24 18.57
N GLU A 235 5.75 -2.90 18.51
CA GLU A 235 6.25 -1.85 17.62
C GLU A 235 6.57 -2.41 16.24
N HIS A 236 6.20 -1.64 15.24
CA HIS A 236 6.39 -1.92 13.83
C HIS A 236 7.18 -0.76 13.23
N HIS A 237 8.16 -1.10 12.40
CA HIS A 237 9.01 -0.12 11.72
C HIS A 237 8.97 -0.35 10.21
N SER A 238 8.93 0.74 9.45
CA SER A 238 9.18 0.75 8.02
C SER A 238 10.31 1.73 7.74
N TYR A 239 11.20 1.34 6.83
CA TYR A 239 12.37 2.12 6.46
C TYR A 239 12.28 2.43 4.96
N VAL A 240 12.42 3.70 4.60
CA VAL A 240 12.53 4.15 3.21
C VAL A 240 13.85 4.89 3.06
N VAL A 241 14.68 4.47 2.12
CA VAL A 241 15.95 5.12 1.81
C VAL A 241 15.68 6.42 1.07
N LEU A 242 16.13 7.54 1.66
CA LEU A 242 16.12 8.86 1.04
C LEU A 242 17.42 9.11 0.27
N HIS A 243 18.55 8.72 0.88
CA HIS A 243 19.87 8.90 0.28
C HIS A 243 20.83 7.79 0.73
N LEU A 244 21.74 7.41 -0.17
CA LEU A 244 22.81 6.45 0.08
C LEU A 244 24.15 7.03 -0.34
N SER A 245 25.13 6.94 0.54
CA SER A 245 26.52 7.28 0.24
C SER A 245 27.47 6.23 0.80
N LEU A 246 28.69 6.17 0.26
CA LEU A 246 29.77 5.41 0.89
C LEU A 246 30.09 6.05 2.25
N TYR A 247 30.45 5.22 3.22
CA TYR A 247 30.89 5.69 4.52
C TYR A 247 32.30 6.29 4.39
N GLU A 248 32.42 7.61 4.53
CA GLU A 248 33.69 8.32 4.59
C GLU A 248 34.16 8.39 6.06
N ASN A 249 35.37 7.90 6.33
CA ASN A 249 35.99 7.89 7.67
C ASN A 249 36.44 9.29 8.10
#